data_AF-A0A7C4QL96-F1
#
_entry.id   AF-A0A7C4QL96-F1
#
_cell.length_a   1.000
_cell.length_b   1.000
_cell.length_c   1.000
_cell.angle_alpha   90.00
_cell.angle_beta   90.00
_cell.angle_gamma   90.00
#
_symmetry.space_group_name_H-M   'P 1'
#
loop_
_entity.id
_entity.type
_entity.pdbx_description
1 polymer ?
#
loop_
_entity_poly.entity_id
_entity_poly.type
_entity_poly.pdbx_seq_one_letter_code
_entity_poly.pdbx_strand_id
1 'polypeptide(L)'
;MRSACKNCTSYKPLETHIFWEIPVYSVADFADLLKSLGVERSLEDYLGPLFNYAKFSGVGIMVRGSKSIHKAVVRKLKVSSDSLGRTGKIVFFREKTADELAEFMSYIYFLAHEVLFGEGNISVDRLPVSKVGVYIIELMSRWSRVKERFEYWKVYSGKVCVNKVCREFNWFIPIPTYSKKYYMIICHPEDLVRKLEDGRIDYPIANLMESYVWGGGRKTVSKFYESFAAPVFTYKIGL
;
A
#
# COMPACT_ATOMS: atom_id res chain seq x y z
N MET A 1 31.62 -21.18 -19.88
CA MET A 1 30.55 -20.35 -20.47
C MET A 1 29.27 -21.18 -20.50
N ARG A 2 28.25 -20.84 -19.70
CA ARG A 2 26.95 -21.55 -19.70
C ARG A 2 25.99 -20.82 -20.64
N SER A 3 25.38 -21.58 -21.54
CA SER A 3 24.49 -21.14 -22.62
C SER A 3 23.31 -20.32 -22.10
N ALA A 4 23.14 -19.12 -22.67
CA ALA A 4 21.94 -18.32 -22.51
C ALA A 4 20.72 -19.12 -23.00
N CYS A 5 19.68 -19.20 -22.17
CA CYS A 5 18.40 -19.78 -22.56
C CYS A 5 17.80 -18.88 -23.66
N LYS A 6 17.81 -19.37 -24.91
CA LYS A 6 17.37 -18.64 -26.11
C LYS A 6 15.85 -18.61 -26.28
N ASN A 7 15.06 -19.25 -25.41
CA ASN A 7 13.60 -19.37 -25.52
C ASN A 7 12.86 -19.05 -24.20
N CYS A 8 13.11 -17.88 -23.60
CA CYS A 8 12.24 -17.35 -22.54
C CYS A 8 11.12 -16.48 -23.14
N THR A 9 10.31 -17.06 -24.01
CA THR A 9 9.03 -16.49 -24.45
C THR A 9 7.99 -17.60 -24.49
N SER A 10 7.23 -17.72 -23.41
CA SER A 10 5.79 -18.00 -23.49
C SER A 10 5.14 -17.40 -22.25
N TYR A 11 4.59 -16.21 -22.44
CA TYR A 11 3.51 -15.70 -21.63
C TYR A 11 2.36 -16.72 -21.78
N LYS A 12 2.06 -17.46 -20.72
CA LYS A 12 0.67 -17.85 -20.48
C LYS A 12 0.17 -16.83 -19.46
N PRO A 13 -0.63 -15.82 -19.85
CA PRO A 13 -1.55 -15.26 -18.87
C PRO A 13 -2.31 -16.47 -18.33
N LEU A 14 -2.13 -16.78 -17.05
CA LEU A 14 -3.01 -17.75 -16.41
C LEU A 14 -4.41 -17.17 -16.55
N GLU A 15 -5.31 -17.98 -17.10
CA GLU A 15 -6.75 -17.85 -16.99
C GLU A 15 -7.09 -17.88 -15.49
N THR A 16 -6.83 -16.79 -14.79
CA THR A 16 -7.53 -16.45 -13.57
C THR A 16 -8.50 -15.36 -13.97
N HIS A 17 -9.73 -15.79 -14.21
CA HIS A 17 -10.90 -14.94 -14.14
C HIS A 17 -10.81 -14.14 -12.85
N ILE A 18 -10.41 -12.88 -12.96
CA ILE A 18 -10.79 -11.72 -12.17
C ILE A 18 -10.01 -10.55 -12.80
N PHE A 19 -10.52 -10.11 -13.95
CA PHE A 19 -10.31 -8.74 -14.40
C PHE A 19 -11.22 -7.86 -13.56
N TRP A 20 -10.70 -7.25 -12.52
CA TRP A 20 -11.27 -5.98 -12.04
C TRP A 20 -10.31 -4.88 -12.52
N GLU A 21 -10.46 -4.47 -13.78
CA GLU A 21 -10.20 -3.08 -14.11
C GLU A 21 -11.21 -2.29 -13.30
N ILE A 22 -10.79 -1.52 -12.30
CA ILE A 22 -11.75 -0.79 -11.48
C ILE A 22 -12.01 0.56 -12.15
N PRO A 23 -13.15 0.71 -12.86
CA PRO A 23 -13.42 1.88 -13.66
C PRO A 23 -13.98 2.95 -12.72
N VAL A 24 -13.36 4.13 -12.70
CA VAL A 24 -13.94 5.35 -12.11
C VAL A 24 -14.14 5.28 -10.57
N TYR A 25 -13.05 5.36 -9.81
CA TYR A 25 -13.10 5.25 -8.35
C TYR A 25 -13.66 6.47 -7.60
N SER A 26 -14.61 6.21 -6.72
CA SER A 26 -14.76 6.87 -5.43
C SER A 26 -13.84 6.23 -4.37
N VAL A 27 -13.64 6.91 -3.23
CA VAL A 27 -12.93 6.31 -2.09
C VAL A 27 -13.71 5.11 -1.52
N ALA A 28 -15.03 5.11 -1.64
CA ALA A 28 -15.89 4.02 -1.20
C ALA A 28 -15.69 2.75 -2.04
N ASP A 29 -15.55 2.88 -3.36
CA ASP A 29 -15.27 1.71 -4.24
C ASP A 29 -13.94 1.04 -3.88
N PHE A 30 -12.94 1.84 -3.53
CA PHE A 30 -11.65 1.31 -3.07
C PHE A 30 -11.75 0.65 -1.69
N ALA A 31 -12.56 1.19 -0.79
CA ALA A 31 -12.85 0.56 0.49
C ALA A 31 -13.55 -0.79 0.31
N ASP A 32 -14.53 -0.86 -0.59
CA ASP A 32 -15.29 -2.08 -0.86
C ASP A 32 -14.46 -3.14 -1.57
N LEU A 33 -13.53 -2.74 -2.44
CA LEU A 33 -12.48 -3.64 -2.92
C LEU A 33 -11.71 -4.26 -1.75
N LEU A 34 -11.21 -3.45 -0.82
CA LEU A 34 -10.44 -3.96 0.32
C LEU A 34 -11.30 -4.84 1.25
N LYS A 35 -12.59 -4.53 1.44
CA LYS A 35 -13.52 -5.41 2.15
C LYS A 35 -13.66 -6.77 1.46
N SER A 36 -13.78 -6.81 0.13
CA SER A 36 -13.83 -8.06 -0.63
C SER A 36 -12.55 -8.91 -0.51
N LEU A 37 -11.45 -8.30 -0.08
CA LEU A 37 -10.16 -8.93 0.20
C LEU A 37 -9.94 -9.25 1.70
N GLY A 38 -11.00 -9.14 2.52
CA GLY A 38 -10.98 -9.48 3.95
C GLY A 38 -10.65 -8.33 4.91
N VAL A 39 -10.63 -7.08 4.43
CA VAL A 39 -10.40 -5.89 5.28
C VAL A 39 -11.73 -5.34 5.79
N GLU A 40 -12.27 -5.96 6.83
CA GLU A 40 -13.67 -5.76 7.22
C GLU A 40 -13.92 -4.62 8.20
N ARG A 41 -13.02 -4.39 9.17
CA ARG A 41 -13.24 -3.41 10.26
C ARG A 41 -12.26 -2.24 10.20
N SER A 42 -12.79 -1.03 10.39
CA SER A 42 -11.99 0.18 10.56
C SER A 42 -11.64 0.42 12.04
N LEU A 43 -10.74 1.38 12.28
CA LEU A 43 -10.44 1.87 13.63
C LEU A 43 -11.63 2.65 14.22
N GLU A 44 -12.44 3.31 13.38
CA GLU A 44 -13.71 3.92 13.78
C GLU A 44 -14.66 2.88 14.40
N ASP A 45 -14.86 1.76 13.73
CA ASP A 45 -15.73 0.68 14.24
C ASP A 45 -15.15 0.03 15.51
N TYR A 46 -13.82 -0.17 15.55
CA TYR A 46 -13.15 -0.84 16.66
C TYR A 46 -13.06 0.02 17.93
N LEU A 47 -12.70 1.30 17.80
CA LEU A 47 -12.52 2.20 18.94
C LEU A 47 -13.84 2.77 19.46
N GLY A 48 -14.88 2.81 18.63
CA GLY A 48 -16.20 3.29 19.00
C GLY A 48 -16.13 4.71 19.61
N PRO A 49 -16.65 4.94 20.83
CA PRO A 49 -16.64 6.27 21.46
C PRO A 49 -15.24 6.88 21.63
N LEU A 50 -14.19 6.04 21.74
CA LEU A 50 -12.83 6.51 21.91
C LEU A 50 -12.22 7.10 20.64
N PHE A 51 -12.81 6.82 19.47
CA PHE A 51 -12.31 7.26 18.17
C PHE A 51 -12.10 8.78 18.08
N ASN A 52 -13.04 9.57 18.62
CA ASN A 52 -12.98 11.04 18.58
C ASN A 52 -11.89 11.64 19.46
N TYR A 53 -11.38 10.87 20.43
CA TYR A 53 -10.30 11.29 21.33
C TYR A 53 -8.93 10.77 20.88
N ALA A 54 -8.91 9.88 19.89
CA ALA A 54 -7.70 9.32 19.34
C ALA A 54 -7.03 10.26 18.34
N LYS A 55 -5.71 10.15 18.26
CA LYS A 55 -4.94 10.67 17.13
C LYS A 55 -4.33 9.52 16.35
N PHE A 56 -4.13 9.73 15.05
CA PHE A 56 -3.68 8.70 14.14
C PHE A 56 -2.40 9.15 13.43
N SER A 57 -1.49 8.19 13.24
CA SER A 57 -0.34 8.35 12.36
C SER A 57 -0.38 7.28 11.27
N GLY A 58 -0.11 7.68 10.03
CA GLY A 58 0.03 6.75 8.93
C GLY A 58 0.05 7.36 7.55
N VAL A 59 -0.63 6.68 6.62
CA VAL A 59 -0.56 6.93 5.18
C VAL A 59 -1.97 7.07 4.61
N GLY A 60 -2.21 8.21 3.95
CA GLY A 60 -3.37 8.47 3.13
C GLY A 60 -3.07 8.17 1.67
N ILE A 61 -4.00 7.49 1.00
CA ILE A 61 -3.94 7.18 -0.42
C ILE A 61 -4.98 8.01 -1.14
N MET A 62 -4.52 8.93 -1.97
CA MET A 62 -5.36 9.78 -2.80
C MET A 62 -5.95 8.98 -3.95
N VAL A 63 -7.17 8.50 -3.75
CA VAL A 63 -7.94 7.74 -4.74
C VAL A 63 -8.48 8.68 -5.82
N ARG A 64 -9.00 9.85 -5.40
CA ARG A 64 -9.58 10.88 -6.28
C ARG A 64 -9.03 12.27 -6.00
N GLY A 65 -9.06 13.12 -7.02
CA GLY A 65 -8.79 14.55 -6.90
C GLY A 65 -7.62 15.03 -7.76
N SER A 66 -7.47 16.34 -7.84
CA SER A 66 -6.46 17.00 -8.67
C SER A 66 -5.15 17.26 -7.91
N LYS A 67 -4.12 17.70 -8.63
CA LYS A 67 -2.87 18.18 -8.00
C LYS A 67 -3.09 19.34 -7.02
N SER A 68 -4.13 20.16 -7.21
CA SER A 68 -4.44 21.27 -6.28
C SER A 68 -5.01 20.76 -4.95
N ILE A 69 -5.91 19.77 -4.99
CA ILE A 69 -6.41 19.09 -3.78
C ILE A 69 -5.26 18.43 -3.02
N HIS A 70 -4.36 17.75 -3.71
CA HIS A 70 -3.16 17.16 -3.09
C HIS A 70 -2.31 18.22 -2.35
N LYS A 71 -2.06 19.38 -2.97
CA LYS A 71 -1.32 20.47 -2.32
C LYS A 71 -2.04 20.99 -1.07
N ALA A 72 -3.37 21.10 -1.12
CA ALA A 72 -4.17 21.53 0.02
C ALA A 72 -4.06 20.54 1.19
N VAL A 73 -4.18 19.24 0.92
CA VAL A 73 -4.01 18.18 1.92
C VAL A 73 -2.61 18.22 2.51
N VAL A 74 -1.56 18.25 1.68
CA VAL A 74 -0.16 18.28 2.14
C VAL A 74 0.10 19.48 3.05
N ARG A 75 -0.46 20.64 2.71
CA ARG A 75 -0.33 21.87 3.50
C ARG A 75 -1.07 21.77 4.84
N LYS A 76 -2.31 21.27 4.84
CA LYS A 76 -3.17 21.21 6.03
C LYS A 76 -2.75 20.10 7.00
N LEU A 77 -2.47 18.90 6.50
CA LEU A 77 -2.03 17.78 7.33
C LEU A 77 -0.57 17.93 7.83
N LYS A 78 0.11 19.04 7.50
CA LYS A 78 1.51 19.33 7.87
C LYS A 78 2.43 18.14 7.62
N VAL A 79 2.22 17.49 6.48
CA VAL A 79 2.96 16.29 6.08
C VAL A 79 4.45 16.62 6.11
N SER A 80 5.26 15.78 6.79
CA SER A 80 6.69 16.07 6.94
C SER A 80 7.33 16.28 5.56
N SER A 81 8.28 17.20 5.50
CA SER A 81 9.02 17.53 4.27
C SER A 81 10.01 16.45 3.84
N ASP A 82 10.06 15.32 4.55
CA ASP A 82 10.93 14.21 4.19
C ASP A 82 10.59 13.70 2.79
N SER A 83 11.60 13.17 2.08
CA SER A 83 11.44 12.75 0.67
C SER A 83 10.22 11.84 0.42
N LEU A 84 9.82 11.04 1.42
CA LEU A 84 8.63 10.19 1.38
C LEU A 84 7.31 10.97 1.64
N GLY A 85 7.32 12.05 2.41
CA GLY A 85 6.13 12.82 2.79
C GLY A 85 5.42 13.53 1.63
N ARG A 86 6.16 13.94 0.57
CA ARG A 86 5.57 14.63 -0.60
C ARG A 86 5.36 13.69 -1.79
N THR A 87 5.07 12.43 -1.54
CA THR A 87 5.12 11.38 -2.57
C THR A 87 3.79 11.21 -3.29
N GLY A 88 3.51 12.12 -4.21
CA GLY A 88 2.57 11.79 -5.27
C GLY A 88 1.10 11.71 -4.82
N LYS A 89 0.48 10.54 -4.92
CA LYS A 89 -0.86 10.27 -4.39
C LYS A 89 -0.82 9.79 -2.94
N ILE A 90 0.35 9.77 -2.30
CA ILE A 90 0.58 9.24 -0.97
C ILE A 90 0.84 10.41 -0.04
N VAL A 91 0.12 10.43 1.08
CA VAL A 91 0.19 11.48 2.09
C VAL A 91 0.53 10.86 3.43
N PHE A 92 1.70 11.16 3.98
CA PHE A 92 2.03 10.74 5.34
C PHE A 92 1.43 11.72 6.35
N PHE A 93 0.77 11.23 7.38
CA PHE A 93 0.21 12.06 8.43
C PHE A 93 0.66 11.56 9.80
N ARG A 94 0.78 12.47 10.76
CA ARG A 94 1.22 12.16 12.12
C ARG A 94 0.33 12.89 13.11
N GLU A 95 -0.09 12.16 14.14
CA GLU A 95 -0.85 12.67 15.28
C GLU A 95 -2.06 13.52 14.86
N LYS A 96 -2.84 13.02 13.89
CA LYS A 96 -4.03 13.71 13.38
C LYS A 96 -5.31 13.19 14.00
N THR A 97 -6.21 14.08 14.39
CA THR A 97 -7.53 13.68 14.89
C THR A 97 -8.41 13.15 13.77
N ALA A 98 -9.48 12.43 14.13
CA ALA A 98 -10.52 12.03 13.19
C ALA A 98 -11.07 13.23 12.39
N ASP A 99 -11.40 14.33 13.07
CA ASP A 99 -11.95 15.54 12.41
C ASP A 99 -10.99 16.15 11.38
N GLU A 100 -9.70 16.20 11.68
CA GLU A 100 -8.69 16.71 10.73
C GLU A 100 -8.58 15.85 9.47
N LEU A 101 -8.73 14.53 9.60
CA LEU A 101 -8.68 13.59 8.48
C LEU A 101 -10.01 13.53 7.73
N ALA A 102 -11.14 13.66 8.44
CA ALA A 102 -12.49 13.58 7.90
C ALA A 102 -12.75 14.59 6.77
N GLU A 103 -12.13 15.78 6.85
CA GLU A 103 -12.20 16.82 5.81
C GLU A 103 -11.84 16.28 4.39
N PHE A 104 -10.98 15.26 4.32
CA PHE A 104 -10.46 14.74 3.05
C PHE A 104 -10.94 13.33 2.71
N MET A 105 -11.85 12.74 3.48
CA MET A 105 -12.32 11.35 3.29
C MET A 105 -12.95 11.10 1.92
N SER A 106 -13.49 12.12 1.27
CA SER A 106 -14.05 12.01 -0.09
C SER A 106 -12.98 11.86 -1.19
N TYR A 107 -11.72 12.11 -0.86
CA TYR A 107 -10.58 12.06 -1.80
C TYR A 107 -9.53 11.02 -1.40
N ILE A 108 -9.39 10.75 -0.09
CA ILE A 108 -8.29 9.99 0.48
C ILE A 108 -8.79 8.82 1.32
N TYR A 109 -8.23 7.65 1.02
CA TYR A 109 -8.35 6.46 1.85
C TYR A 109 -7.25 6.46 2.91
N PHE A 110 -7.62 6.59 4.18
CA PHE A 110 -6.67 6.72 5.28
C PHE A 110 -6.38 5.36 5.94
N LEU A 111 -5.10 5.02 6.03
CA LEU A 111 -4.56 3.86 6.71
C LEU A 111 -3.65 4.32 7.86
N ALA A 112 -3.97 3.95 9.10
CA ALA A 112 -3.14 4.26 10.25
C ALA A 112 -2.31 3.03 10.66
N HIS A 113 -1.06 3.25 11.06
CA HIS A 113 -0.21 2.22 11.68
C HIS A 113 -0.03 2.43 13.18
N GLU A 114 -0.45 3.58 13.69
CA GLU A 114 -0.37 3.94 15.10
C GLU A 114 -1.60 4.76 15.50
N VAL A 115 -2.10 4.45 16.70
CA VAL A 115 -3.18 5.15 17.38
C VAL A 115 -2.61 5.72 18.68
N LEU A 116 -2.87 7.00 18.97
CA LEU A 116 -2.41 7.68 20.17
C LEU A 116 -3.60 8.10 21.03
N PHE A 117 -3.48 7.85 22.34
CA PHE A 117 -4.43 8.23 23.38
C PHE A 117 -3.69 8.98 24.50
N GLY A 118 -3.89 10.30 24.60
CA GLY A 118 -3.13 11.12 25.55
C GLY A 118 -1.63 11.00 25.29
N GLU A 119 -0.88 10.51 26.27
CA GLU A 119 0.57 10.24 26.15
C GLU A 119 0.91 8.82 25.67
N GLY A 120 -0.08 7.92 25.58
CA GLY A 120 0.13 6.54 25.16
C GLY A 120 0.06 6.37 23.64
N ASN A 121 0.88 5.46 23.10
CA ASN A 121 0.80 5.03 21.71
C ASN A 121 0.56 3.51 21.59
N ILE A 122 -0.24 3.13 20.61
CA ILE A 122 -0.55 1.73 20.30
C ILE A 122 -0.29 1.52 18.81
N SER A 123 0.64 0.62 18.51
CA SER A 123 0.82 0.16 17.13
C SER A 123 -0.36 -0.69 16.70
N VAL A 124 -0.86 -0.44 15.49
CA VAL A 124 -1.97 -1.19 14.89
C VAL A 124 -1.65 -2.68 14.73
N ASP A 125 -0.37 -3.05 14.62
CA ASP A 125 0.03 -4.45 14.57
C ASP A 125 -0.42 -5.25 15.81
N ARG A 126 -0.54 -4.58 16.95
CA ARG A 126 -0.96 -5.16 18.24
C ARG A 126 -2.47 -5.12 18.47
N LEU A 127 -3.23 -4.46 17.59
CA LEU A 127 -4.68 -4.37 17.71
C LEU A 127 -5.35 -5.56 17.02
N PRO A 128 -6.44 -6.11 17.58
CA PRO A 128 -7.21 -7.19 16.97
C PRO A 128 -8.16 -6.63 15.88
N VAL A 129 -7.59 -5.93 14.91
CA VAL A 129 -8.31 -5.31 13.78
C VAL A 129 -7.78 -5.85 12.47
N SER A 130 -8.63 -5.87 11.44
CA SER A 130 -8.19 -6.19 10.08
C SER A 130 -7.11 -5.18 9.67
N LYS A 131 -5.98 -5.71 9.20
CA LYS A 131 -4.83 -4.92 8.78
C LYS A 131 -4.42 -5.29 7.37
N VAL A 132 -3.71 -4.37 6.74
CA VAL A 132 -3.03 -4.56 5.46
C VAL A 132 -1.55 -4.30 5.64
N GLY A 133 -0.74 -4.92 4.78
CA GLY A 133 0.65 -4.56 4.64
C GLY A 133 0.80 -3.36 3.70
N VAL A 134 1.51 -2.33 4.15
CA VAL A 134 1.91 -1.19 3.30
C VAL A 134 3.40 -1.28 3.05
N TYR A 135 3.78 -1.31 1.78
CA TYR A 135 5.17 -1.32 1.33
C TYR A 135 5.43 -0.15 0.37
N ILE A 136 6.37 0.72 0.70
CA ILE A 136 6.75 1.88 -0.13
C ILE A 136 8.26 1.87 -0.32
N ILE A 137 8.73 2.02 -1.56
CA ILE A 137 10.16 2.20 -1.87
C ILE A 137 10.39 3.48 -2.63
N GLU A 138 11.51 4.12 -2.33
CA GLU A 138 12.10 5.24 -3.07
C GLU A 138 13.36 4.75 -3.80
N LEU A 139 13.44 5.05 -5.10
CA LEU A 139 14.61 4.76 -5.92
C LEU A 139 15.58 5.95 -5.94
N MET A 140 16.89 5.65 -5.86
CA MET A 140 17.96 6.66 -5.96
C MET A 140 17.90 7.45 -7.27
N SER A 141 17.54 6.80 -8.38
CA SER A 141 17.36 7.45 -9.68
C SER A 141 16.15 6.90 -10.43
N ARG A 142 15.59 7.70 -11.34
CA ARG A 142 14.46 7.27 -12.18
C ARG A 142 14.97 6.19 -13.14
N TRP A 143 14.76 4.93 -12.81
CA TRP A 143 15.17 3.83 -13.66
C TRP A 143 14.20 3.66 -14.83
N SER A 144 14.67 4.00 -16.03
CA SER A 144 13.93 3.81 -17.29
C SER A 144 13.68 2.33 -17.64
N ARG A 145 14.33 1.40 -16.91
CA ARG A 145 14.27 -0.05 -17.14
C ARG A 145 13.30 -0.81 -16.23
N VAL A 146 12.67 -0.16 -15.25
CA VAL A 146 11.58 -0.81 -14.51
C VAL A 146 10.41 -0.93 -15.48
N LYS A 147 10.24 -2.14 -16.03
CA LYS A 147 9.13 -2.47 -16.91
C LYS A 147 7.86 -2.29 -16.10
N GLU A 148 6.91 -1.46 -16.52
CA GLU A 148 5.59 -1.30 -15.88
C GLU A 148 4.77 -2.60 -16.02
N ARG A 149 5.20 -3.67 -15.36
CA ARG A 149 4.57 -5.00 -15.47
C ARG A 149 3.29 -5.10 -14.64
N PHE A 150 3.24 -4.37 -13.54
CA PHE A 150 2.08 -4.35 -12.66
C PHE A 150 1.29 -3.08 -12.94
N GLU A 151 0.14 -3.25 -13.57
CA GLU A 151 -0.88 -2.22 -13.71
C GLU A 151 -1.35 -1.76 -12.34
N TYR A 152 -1.47 -0.44 -12.18
CA TYR A 152 -1.95 0.18 -10.95
C TYR A 152 -3.43 -0.14 -10.70
N TRP A 153 -3.80 -0.24 -9.43
CA TRP A 153 -5.16 -0.56 -8.95
C TRP A 153 -5.66 -1.97 -9.24
N LYS A 154 -4.87 -2.79 -9.93
CA LYS A 154 -5.19 -4.18 -10.18
C LYS A 154 -4.78 -5.04 -8.99
N VAL A 155 -5.65 -5.98 -8.63
CA VAL A 155 -5.35 -6.99 -7.61
C VAL A 155 -4.58 -8.13 -8.26
N TYR A 156 -3.47 -8.52 -7.65
CA TYR A 156 -2.67 -9.68 -8.04
C TYR A 156 -2.69 -10.69 -6.90
N SER A 157 -3.02 -11.94 -7.21
CA SER A 157 -3.03 -13.05 -6.25
C SER A 157 -2.50 -14.33 -6.89
N GLY A 158 -2.20 -15.32 -6.07
CA GLY A 158 -1.64 -16.60 -6.48
C GLY A 158 -0.16 -16.50 -6.89
N LYS A 159 0.25 -17.39 -7.80
CA LYS A 159 1.63 -17.48 -8.27
C LYS A 159 2.00 -16.34 -9.22
N VAL A 160 2.84 -15.42 -8.76
CA VAL A 160 3.38 -14.31 -9.56
C VAL A 160 4.86 -14.55 -9.86
N CYS A 161 5.23 -14.47 -11.14
CA CYS A 161 6.59 -14.69 -11.61
C CYS A 161 7.22 -13.42 -12.20
N VAL A 162 8.38 -13.04 -11.68
CA VAL A 162 9.21 -11.96 -12.21
C VAL A 162 10.57 -12.53 -12.60
N ASN A 163 10.88 -12.49 -13.89
CA ASN A 163 12.06 -13.12 -14.47
C ASN A 163 12.07 -14.64 -14.19
N LYS A 164 13.02 -15.15 -13.40
CA LYS A 164 13.12 -16.57 -13.01
C LYS A 164 12.59 -16.84 -11.60
N VAL A 165 12.09 -15.82 -10.91
CA VAL A 165 11.63 -15.90 -9.53
C VAL A 165 10.11 -15.95 -9.54
N CYS A 166 9.52 -16.99 -8.96
CA CYS A 166 8.08 -17.12 -8.78
C CYS A 166 7.75 -17.19 -7.30
N ARG A 167 6.68 -16.53 -6.88
CA ARG A 167 6.21 -16.48 -5.49
C ARG A 167 4.70 -16.54 -5.42
N GLU A 168 4.20 -17.12 -4.34
CA GLU A 168 2.76 -17.22 -4.04
C GLU A 168 2.34 -16.04 -3.17
N PHE A 169 1.32 -15.30 -3.61
CA PHE A 169 0.75 -14.16 -2.90
C PHE A 169 -0.70 -14.45 -2.54
N ASN A 170 -1.10 -14.06 -1.34
CA ASN A 170 -2.52 -13.98 -0.99
C ASN A 170 -3.18 -12.90 -1.86
N TRP A 171 -2.68 -11.67 -1.76
CA TRP A 171 -3.00 -10.59 -2.71
C TRP A 171 -2.09 -9.37 -2.53
N PHE A 172 -1.91 -8.60 -3.60
CA PHE A 172 -1.35 -7.25 -3.55
C PHE A 172 -1.92 -6.33 -4.62
N ILE A 173 -1.86 -5.02 -4.36
CA ILE A 173 -2.36 -3.95 -5.21
C ILE A 173 -1.25 -2.89 -5.35
N PRO A 174 -0.70 -2.69 -6.56
CA PRO A 174 0.18 -1.58 -6.85
C PRO A 174 -0.61 -0.27 -6.86
N ILE A 175 -0.16 0.72 -6.11
CA ILE A 175 -0.79 2.03 -6.01
C ILE A 175 0.00 3.05 -6.83
N PRO A 176 -0.65 3.86 -7.69
CA PRO A 176 0.05 4.82 -8.52
C PRO A 176 0.62 5.95 -7.67
N THR A 177 1.81 6.40 -8.04
CA THR A 177 2.46 7.58 -7.47
C THR A 177 2.67 8.61 -8.60
N TYR A 178 2.75 9.91 -8.29
CA TYR A 178 3.03 10.93 -9.33
C TYR A 178 4.48 10.88 -9.86
N SER A 179 5.34 10.01 -9.31
CA SER A 179 6.76 9.94 -9.66
C SER A 179 7.21 8.50 -9.83
N LYS A 180 7.79 8.18 -10.99
CA LYS A 180 8.38 6.86 -11.29
C LYS A 180 9.57 6.50 -10.38
N LYS A 181 9.96 7.36 -9.43
CA LYS A 181 10.94 7.06 -8.37
C LYS A 181 10.32 6.33 -7.17
N TYR A 182 8.99 6.32 -7.03
CA TYR A 182 8.33 5.71 -5.88
C TYR A 182 7.37 4.62 -6.31
N TYR A 183 7.45 3.49 -5.62
CA TYR A 183 6.50 2.39 -5.77
C TYR A 183 5.81 2.18 -4.45
N MET A 184 4.49 2.02 -4.50
CA MET A 184 3.68 1.66 -3.34
C MET A 184 2.88 0.41 -3.67
N ILE A 185 2.84 -0.49 -2.70
CA ILE A 185 2.04 -1.69 -2.73
C ILE A 185 1.26 -1.77 -1.43
N ILE A 186 -0.03 -2.03 -1.54
CA ILE A 186 -0.83 -2.57 -0.44
C ILE A 186 -0.95 -4.07 -0.65
N CYS A 187 -0.83 -4.86 0.40
CA CYS A 187 -0.88 -6.31 0.31
C CYS A 187 -1.56 -6.93 1.52
N HIS A 188 -1.85 -8.23 1.41
CA HIS A 188 -2.21 -9.03 2.57
C HIS A 188 -1.10 -8.94 3.64
N PRO A 189 -1.42 -8.93 4.95
CA PRO A 189 -0.40 -8.86 6.00
C PRO A 189 0.71 -9.91 5.88
N GLU A 190 0.35 -11.14 5.52
CA GLU A 190 1.32 -12.23 5.34
C GLU A 190 2.17 -12.10 4.06
N ASP A 191 1.81 -11.21 3.14
CA ASP A 191 2.62 -10.92 1.96
C ASP A 191 3.63 -9.79 2.22
N LEU A 192 3.42 -9.00 3.29
CA LEU A 192 4.42 -8.08 3.82
C LEU A 192 5.49 -8.86 4.60
N VAL A 193 5.06 -9.70 5.55
CA VAL A 193 5.94 -10.55 6.37
C VAL A 193 5.25 -11.89 6.64
N ARG A 194 5.90 -12.99 6.27
CA ARG A 194 5.40 -14.35 6.50
C ARG A 194 6.36 -15.14 7.39
N LYS A 195 5.84 -15.82 8.40
CA LYS A 195 6.62 -16.83 9.13
C LYS A 195 6.43 -18.18 8.46
N LEU A 196 7.51 -18.80 8.02
CA LEU A 196 7.52 -20.13 7.41
C LEU A 196 7.44 -21.21 8.51
N GLU A 197 7.07 -22.43 8.11
CA GLU A 197 6.94 -23.59 9.02
C GLU A 197 8.26 -23.90 9.75
N ASP A 198 9.39 -23.69 9.09
CA ASP A 198 10.74 -23.87 9.67
C ASP A 198 11.20 -22.71 10.56
N GLY A 199 10.30 -21.76 10.84
CA GLY A 199 10.55 -20.60 11.70
C GLY A 199 11.26 -19.43 11.03
N ARG A 200 11.69 -19.55 9.76
CA ARG A 200 12.27 -18.43 9.01
C ARG A 200 11.22 -17.39 8.65
N ILE A 201 11.66 -16.17 8.45
CA ILE A 201 10.82 -15.06 8.00
C ILE A 201 11.05 -14.85 6.50
N ASP A 202 9.98 -14.86 5.71
CA ASP A 202 9.96 -14.46 4.30
C ASP A 202 9.31 -13.08 4.16
N TYR A 203 9.77 -12.31 3.18
CA TYR A 203 9.25 -10.98 2.86
C TYR A 203 8.78 -10.98 1.39
N PRO A 204 7.61 -11.55 1.08
CA PRO A 204 7.19 -11.80 -0.30
C PRO A 204 7.22 -10.55 -1.18
N ILE A 205 6.64 -9.43 -0.71
CA ILE A 205 6.62 -8.17 -1.45
C ILE A 205 8.00 -7.55 -1.57
N ALA A 206 8.78 -7.48 -0.50
CA ALA A 206 10.14 -6.96 -0.59
C ALA A 206 10.93 -7.74 -1.63
N ASN A 207 10.93 -9.08 -1.56
CA ASN A 207 11.61 -9.98 -2.48
C ASN A 207 11.11 -9.89 -3.94
N LEU A 208 9.81 -9.66 -4.13
CA LEU A 208 9.23 -9.36 -5.45
C LEU A 208 9.81 -8.07 -6.01
N MET A 209 9.82 -7.02 -5.19
CA MET A 209 10.32 -5.70 -5.58
C MET A 209 11.84 -5.72 -5.79
N GLU A 210 12.59 -6.51 -5.03
CA GLU A 210 14.00 -6.77 -5.31
C GLU A 210 14.17 -7.38 -6.71
N SER A 211 13.41 -8.42 -7.03
CA SER A 211 13.50 -9.13 -8.31
C SER A 211 13.05 -8.26 -9.49
N TYR A 212 12.06 -7.41 -9.25
CA TYR A 212 11.41 -6.55 -10.24
C TYR A 212 12.20 -5.27 -10.53
N VAL A 213 12.62 -4.57 -9.48
CA VAL A 213 13.32 -3.28 -9.58
C VAL A 213 14.81 -3.48 -9.79
N TRP A 214 15.42 -4.46 -9.13
CA TRP A 214 16.89 -4.53 -9.04
C TRP A 214 17.54 -5.40 -10.08
N GLY A 215 16.77 -6.26 -10.77
CA GLY A 215 17.34 -7.24 -11.71
C GLY A 215 18.46 -8.11 -11.09
N GLY A 216 18.53 -8.20 -9.75
CA GLY A 216 19.58 -8.90 -9.00
C GLY A 216 20.63 -8.05 -8.25
N GLY A 217 20.48 -6.71 -8.08
CA GLY A 217 21.46 -5.90 -7.32
C GLY A 217 20.91 -4.72 -6.48
N ARG A 218 21.14 -4.74 -5.17
CA ARG A 218 20.65 -3.79 -4.12
C ARG A 218 20.97 -2.29 -4.30
N LYS A 219 21.71 -1.87 -5.34
CA LYS A 219 22.24 -0.50 -5.50
C LYS A 219 21.26 0.53 -6.08
N THR A 220 19.96 0.43 -5.83
CA THR A 220 18.98 1.34 -6.46
C THR A 220 17.90 1.91 -5.55
N VAL A 221 17.74 1.41 -4.31
CA VAL A 221 16.76 1.93 -3.34
C VAL A 221 17.45 2.86 -2.37
N SER A 222 16.93 4.07 -2.21
CA SER A 222 17.41 5.06 -1.24
C SER A 222 16.72 4.91 0.11
N LYS A 223 15.42 4.60 0.10
CA LYS A 223 14.59 4.46 1.30
C LYS A 223 13.49 3.43 1.06
N PHE A 224 13.08 2.75 2.11
CA PHE A 224 11.90 1.91 2.13
C PHE A 224 11.09 2.20 3.40
N TYR A 225 9.79 1.94 3.33
CA TYR A 225 8.84 2.04 4.42
C TYR A 225 7.94 0.81 4.38
N GLU A 226 7.86 0.10 5.49
CA GLU A 226 7.03 -1.08 5.66
C GLU A 226 6.21 -0.90 6.93
N SER A 227 4.90 -1.17 6.86
CA SER A 227 4.05 -1.06 8.04
C SER A 227 2.79 -1.89 7.91
N PHE A 228 2.30 -2.41 9.04
CA PHE A 228 0.93 -2.88 9.14
C PHE A 228 0.02 -1.70 9.44
N ALA A 229 -1.04 -1.56 8.65
CA ALA A 229 -1.97 -0.46 8.80
C ALA A 229 -3.43 -0.92 8.72
N ALA A 230 -4.32 -0.20 9.39
CA ALA A 230 -5.75 -0.45 9.38
C ALA A 230 -6.49 0.77 8.83
N PRO A 231 -7.65 0.59 8.17
CA PRO A 231 -8.49 1.71 7.74
C PRO A 231 -8.86 2.58 8.94
N VAL A 232 -8.68 3.90 8.82
CA VAL A 232 -9.06 4.82 9.90
C VAL A 232 -10.58 4.89 10.02
N PHE A 233 -11.27 5.04 8.89
CA PHE A 233 -12.71 5.26 8.81
C PHE A 233 -13.44 4.11 8.13
N THR A 234 -14.74 4.04 8.41
CA THR A 234 -15.70 3.26 7.64
C THR A 234 -16.20 4.06 6.46
N TYR A 235 -15.77 3.67 5.26
CA TYR A 235 -16.26 4.25 4.01
C TYR A 235 -17.52 3.51 3.55
N LYS A 236 -18.61 4.27 3.38
CA LYS A 236 -19.89 3.77 2.88
C LYS A 236 -20.08 4.24 1.44
N ILE A 237 -20.51 3.35 0.55
CA ILE A 237 -21.10 3.76 -0.73
C ILE A 237 -22.39 4.51 -0.38
N GLY A 238 -22.54 5.74 -0.89
CA GLY A 238 -23.76 6.51 -0.69
C GLY A 238 -24.96 5.78 -1.29
N LEU A 239 -26.07 5.74 -0.56
CA LEU A 239 -27.39 5.33 -1.08
C LEU A 239 -27.83 6.25 -2.22
#